data_AF-A0A2U3BXU7-F1
#
_entry.id   AF-A0A2U3BXU7-F1
#
_cell.length_a   1.000
_cell.length_b   1.000
_cell.length_c   1.000
_cell.angle_alpha   90.00
_cell.angle_beta   90.00
_cell.angle_gamma   90.00
#
_symmetry.space_group_name_H-M   'P 1'
#
loop_
_entity.id
_entity.type
_entity.pdbx_description
1 polymer ?
#
loop_
_entity_poly.entity_id
_entity_poly.type
_entity_poly.pdbx_seq_one_letter_code
_entity_poly.pdbx_strand_id
1 'polypeptide(L)'
;MALGIVYVAASPAVAVERCEHHTAAQSLYGYRAEFDFCIRAEEGEVRVSIENFICFHDEFRNTYYNRCKVTGGMVQTLKNGIGTYNPPMPLVWTGVGDPPGHWEVSLPGCEDGDYVKAFIDDLRISYAHADLFGSVGWKEVAYQEHFVNNGVRC
;
A
#
# COMPACT_ATOMS: atom_id res chain seq x y z
N MET A 1 36.89 -22.39 -40.75
CA MET A 1 35.62 -21.67 -40.60
C MET A 1 35.18 -21.88 -39.15
N ALA A 2 35.34 -20.88 -38.30
CA ALA A 2 34.97 -20.97 -36.89
C ALA A 2 33.54 -20.45 -36.72
N LEU A 3 32.61 -21.34 -36.37
CA LEU A 3 31.25 -20.98 -35.99
C LEU A 3 31.28 -20.48 -34.54
N GLY A 4 31.28 -19.15 -34.38
CA GLY A 4 31.10 -18.52 -33.08
C GLY A 4 29.66 -18.68 -32.63
N ILE A 5 29.44 -19.41 -31.54
CA ILE A 5 28.17 -19.42 -30.82
C ILE A 5 28.04 -18.06 -30.15
N VAL A 6 27.16 -17.21 -30.67
CA VAL A 6 26.75 -15.98 -30.00
C VAL A 6 25.84 -16.40 -28.86
N TYR A 7 26.37 -16.37 -27.63
CA TYR A 7 25.53 -16.39 -26.44
C TYR A 7 24.72 -15.10 -26.43
N VAL A 8 23.44 -15.18 -26.80
CA VAL A 8 22.47 -14.13 -26.50
C VAL A 8 22.26 -14.19 -24.99
N ALA A 9 22.97 -13.35 -24.25
CA ALA A 9 22.64 -13.10 -22.86
C ALA A 9 21.21 -12.56 -22.85
N ALA A 10 20.27 -13.33 -22.28
CA ALA A 10 18.96 -12.80 -21.95
C ALA A 10 19.19 -11.56 -21.08
N SER A 11 18.71 -10.40 -21.54
CA SER A 11 18.73 -9.19 -20.73
C SER A 11 18.04 -9.51 -19.39
N PRO A 12 18.55 -9.01 -18.25
CA PRO A 12 17.83 -9.16 -16.99
C PRO A 12 16.42 -8.60 -17.20
N ALA A 13 15.39 -9.38 -16.90
CA ALA A 13 14.02 -8.93 -16.97
C ALA A 13 13.94 -7.61 -16.19
N VAL A 14 13.59 -6.53 -16.88
CA VAL A 14 13.55 -5.20 -16.26
C VAL A 14 12.42 -5.23 -15.24
N ALA A 15 12.74 -4.94 -13.98
CA ALA A 15 11.74 -4.81 -12.93
C ALA A 15 10.66 -3.81 -13.37
N VAL A 16 9.39 -4.22 -13.34
CA VAL A 16 8.25 -3.37 -13.68
C VAL A 16 7.59 -2.92 -12.39
N GLU A 17 7.47 -1.61 -12.20
CA GLU A 17 6.89 -1.03 -11.00
C GLU A 17 5.75 -0.08 -11.35
N ARG A 18 4.70 -0.11 -10.52
CA ARG A 18 3.59 0.83 -10.59
C ARG A 18 3.15 1.21 -9.19
N CYS A 19 3.19 2.50 -8.90
CA CYS A 19 2.63 3.09 -7.69
C CYS A 19 1.43 3.97 -8.03
N GLU A 20 0.35 3.83 -7.25
CA GLU A 20 -0.83 4.67 -7.34
C GLU A 20 -1.04 5.37 -5.99
N HIS A 21 -1.17 6.70 -6.04
CA HIS A 21 -1.45 7.49 -4.85
C HIS A 21 -2.93 7.40 -4.50
N HIS A 22 -3.24 7.10 -3.24
CA HIS A 22 -4.60 6.99 -2.74
C HIS A 22 -4.82 7.92 -1.55
N THR A 23 -6.05 8.43 -1.47
CA THR A 23 -6.54 9.19 -0.34
C THR A 23 -7.78 8.49 0.21
N ALA A 24 -7.70 8.00 1.44
CA ALA A 24 -8.84 7.50 2.20
C ALA A 24 -9.43 8.66 3.01
N ALA A 25 -10.63 9.14 2.69
CA ALA A 25 -11.18 10.34 3.34
C ALA A 25 -12.60 10.13 3.89
N GLN A 26 -12.82 10.55 5.14
CA GLN A 26 -14.14 10.55 5.78
C GLN A 26 -14.56 11.96 6.18
N SER A 27 -15.43 12.56 5.38
CA SER A 27 -15.81 13.98 5.47
C SER A 27 -16.48 14.38 6.79
N LEU A 28 -17.26 13.50 7.42
CA LEU A 28 -18.02 13.81 8.64
C LEU A 28 -17.14 14.11 9.86
N TYR A 29 -15.89 13.65 9.86
CA TYR A 29 -14.98 13.80 10.99
C TYR A 29 -13.63 14.39 10.60
N GLY A 30 -13.47 14.82 9.34
CA GLY A 30 -12.22 15.39 8.84
C GLY A 30 -11.02 14.43 8.86
N TYR A 31 -11.21 13.14 9.10
CA TYR A 31 -10.09 12.20 9.05
C TYR A 31 -9.80 11.81 7.62
N ARG A 32 -8.51 11.84 7.27
CA ARG A 32 -8.02 11.26 6.03
C ARG A 32 -6.69 10.56 6.22
N ALA A 33 -6.40 9.59 5.36
CA ALA A 33 -5.08 9.01 5.21
C ALA A 33 -4.66 9.10 3.75
N GLU A 34 -3.38 9.33 3.53
CA GLU A 34 -2.77 9.33 2.21
C GLU A 34 -1.67 8.26 2.21
N PHE A 35 -1.56 7.53 1.12
CA PHE A 35 -0.55 6.49 0.95
C PHE A 35 -0.35 6.17 -0.53
N ASP A 36 0.83 5.66 -0.85
CA ASP A 36 1.14 5.13 -2.17
C ASP A 36 1.00 3.61 -2.11
N PHE A 37 0.21 3.05 -3.02
CA PHE A 37 0.03 1.61 -3.15
C PHE A 37 0.79 1.13 -4.37
N CYS A 38 1.84 0.33 -4.15
CA CYS A 38 2.79 -0.05 -5.18
C CYS A 38 2.77 -1.56 -5.45
N ILE A 39 2.98 -1.92 -6.70
CA ILE A 39 3.27 -3.28 -7.14
C ILE A 39 4.55 -3.25 -7.96
N ARG A 40 5.51 -4.08 -7.56
CA ARG A 40 6.78 -4.26 -8.24
C ARG A 40 6.95 -5.72 -8.61
N ALA A 41 7.03 -5.98 -9.92
CA ALA A 41 7.24 -7.29 -10.48
C ALA A 41 8.70 -7.43 -10.92
N GLU A 42 9.36 -8.47 -10.45
CA GLU A 42 10.69 -8.90 -10.84
C GLU A 42 10.64 -10.37 -11.28
N GLU A 43 11.68 -10.86 -11.95
CA GLU A 43 11.74 -12.27 -12.34
C GLU A 43 11.65 -13.16 -11.09
N GLY A 44 10.56 -13.93 -10.99
CA GLY A 44 10.35 -14.86 -9.87
C GLY A 44 9.81 -14.23 -8.59
N GLU A 45 9.56 -12.92 -8.51
CA GLU A 45 9.05 -12.25 -7.31
C GLU A 45 8.07 -11.12 -7.66
N VAL A 46 6.99 -10.98 -6.90
CA VAL A 46 6.17 -9.77 -6.89
C VAL A 46 6.14 -9.18 -5.49
N ARG A 47 6.45 -7.90 -5.37
CA ARG A 47 6.28 -7.13 -4.14
C ARG A 47 5.06 -6.25 -4.25
N VAL A 48 4.26 -6.28 -3.20
CA VAL A 48 3.14 -5.35 -3.02
C VAL A 48 3.43 -4.55 -1.75
N SER A 49 3.54 -3.23 -1.90
CA SER A 49 3.88 -2.34 -0.79
C SER A 49 2.86 -1.22 -0.63
N ILE A 50 2.69 -0.78 0.61
CA ILE A 50 2.05 0.48 0.97
C ILE A 50 3.16 1.37 1.53
N GLU A 51 3.33 2.52 0.90
CA GLU A 51 4.41 3.46 1.19
C GLU A 51 3.83 4.82 1.52
N ASN A 52 4.65 5.68 2.12
CA ASN A 52 4.28 7.06 2.44
C ASN A 52 2.94 7.17 3.19
N PHE A 53 2.63 6.19 4.05
CA PHE A 53 1.37 6.18 4.78
C PHE A 53 1.37 7.25 5.87
N ILE A 54 0.52 8.26 5.68
CA ILE A 54 0.40 9.44 6.54
C ILE A 54 -1.07 9.68 6.85
N CYS A 55 -1.35 10.15 8.06
CA CYS A 55 -2.69 10.45 8.51
C CYS A 55 -2.87 11.92 8.84
N PHE A 56 -4.07 12.42 8.56
CA PHE A 56 -4.42 13.80 8.79
C PHE A 56 -5.77 13.93 9.50
N HIS A 57 -5.94 15.07 10.16
CA HIS A 57 -7.20 15.57 10.65
C HIS A 57 -7.43 16.98 10.09
N ASP A 58 -8.52 17.13 9.36
CA ASP A 58 -8.97 18.37 8.75
C ASP A 58 -9.99 19.04 9.64
N GLU A 59 -9.62 20.19 10.19
CA GLU A 59 -10.53 21.03 10.96
C GLU A 59 -10.72 22.36 10.22
N PHE A 60 -11.95 22.58 9.74
CA PHE A 60 -12.37 23.77 9.00
C PHE A 60 -11.52 24.07 7.75
N ARG A 61 -10.41 24.81 7.93
CA ARG A 61 -9.49 25.27 6.86
C ARG A 61 -8.05 24.80 7.08
N ASN A 62 -7.79 24.07 8.16
CA ASN A 62 -6.46 23.62 8.51
C ASN A 62 -6.40 22.10 8.42
N THR A 63 -5.29 21.61 7.88
CA THR A 63 -4.93 20.19 7.90
C THR A 63 -3.83 19.99 8.93
N TYR A 64 -4.03 19.05 9.83
CA TYR A 64 -3.04 18.64 10.82
C TYR A 64 -2.61 17.21 10.58
N TYR A 65 -1.31 16.97 10.69
CA TYR A 65 -0.77 15.64 10.86
C TYR A 65 -1.34 14.98 12.12
N ASN A 66 -1.85 13.76 11.99
CA ASN A 66 -2.44 13.04 13.10
C ASN A 66 -1.86 11.64 13.26
N ARG A 67 -1.60 11.24 14.50
CA ARG A 67 -1.08 9.90 14.78
C ARG A 67 -2.16 8.87 14.46
N CYS A 68 -1.76 7.77 13.83
CA CYS A 68 -2.71 6.74 13.46
C CYS A 68 -2.06 5.36 13.37
N LYS A 69 -2.90 4.35 13.30
CA LYS A 69 -2.50 2.97 13.03
C LYS A 69 -3.57 2.27 12.21
N VAL A 70 -3.15 1.42 11.28
CA VAL A 70 -4.05 0.48 10.62
C VAL A 70 -4.40 -0.60 11.64
N THR A 71 -5.71 -0.82 11.79
CA THR A 71 -6.32 -1.73 12.77
C THR A 71 -7.10 -2.85 12.11
N GLY A 72 -7.30 -2.74 10.80
CA GLY A 72 -8.00 -3.73 10.00
C GLY A 72 -7.92 -3.40 8.53
N GLY A 73 -8.38 -4.36 7.74
CA GLY A 73 -8.27 -4.37 6.29
C GLY A 73 -7.36 -5.49 5.82
N MET A 74 -7.59 -5.95 4.59
CA MET A 74 -6.83 -7.03 3.97
C MET A 74 -6.30 -6.58 2.62
N VAL A 75 -5.06 -6.93 2.33
CA VAL A 75 -4.52 -6.79 0.97
C VAL A 75 -4.73 -8.11 0.25
N GLN A 76 -5.47 -8.07 -0.84
CA GLN A 76 -5.63 -9.21 -1.73
C GLN A 76 -4.88 -8.95 -3.02
N THR A 77 -4.09 -9.92 -3.46
CA THR A 77 -3.38 -9.89 -4.73
C THR A 77 -4.01 -10.89 -5.68
N LEU A 78 -4.28 -10.47 -6.92
CA LEU A 78 -4.75 -11.32 -8.00
C LEU A 78 -3.62 -11.51 -9.01
N LYS A 79 -3.24 -12.76 -9.24
CA LYS A 79 -2.34 -13.17 -10.32
C LYS A 79 -3.13 -13.97 -11.34
N ASN A 80 -3.32 -13.45 -12.55
CA ASN A 80 -4.16 -14.05 -13.60
C ASN A 80 -5.57 -14.45 -13.12
N GLY A 81 -6.13 -13.68 -12.18
CA GLY A 81 -7.46 -13.94 -11.59
C GLY A 81 -7.46 -14.91 -10.41
N ILE A 82 -6.31 -15.50 -10.03
CA ILE A 82 -6.17 -16.31 -8.82
C ILE A 82 -5.79 -15.40 -7.66
N GLY A 83 -6.62 -15.40 -6.61
CA GLY A 83 -6.48 -14.53 -5.45
C GLY A 83 -5.67 -15.15 -4.32
N THR A 84 -4.76 -14.35 -3.74
CA THR A 84 -4.05 -14.64 -2.49
C THR A 84 -4.32 -13.51 -1.51
N TYR A 85 -4.61 -13.87 -0.25
CA TYR A 85 -4.72 -12.91 0.84
C TYR A 85 -3.37 -12.77 1.53
N ASN A 86 -2.93 -11.53 1.67
CA ASN A 86 -1.65 -11.20 2.29
C ASN A 86 -1.82 -10.98 3.80
N PRO A 87 -0.72 -11.03 4.58
CA PRO A 87 -0.75 -10.76 6.01
C PRO A 87 -1.43 -9.41 6.31
N PRO A 88 -2.04 -9.26 7.50
CA PRO A 88 -2.65 -8.00 7.90
C PRO A 88 -1.62 -6.87 7.90
N MET A 89 -2.03 -5.67 7.48
CA MET A 89 -1.20 -4.47 7.40
C MET A 89 -0.95 -3.89 8.81
N PRO A 90 0.22 -4.10 9.46
CA PRO A 90 0.51 -3.53 10.77
C PRO A 90 1.18 -2.15 10.59
N LEU A 91 0.47 -1.24 9.91
CA LEU A 91 0.98 0.11 9.64
C LEU A 91 0.74 1.02 10.83
N VAL A 92 1.76 1.73 11.27
CA VAL A 92 1.67 2.73 12.35
C VAL A 92 2.39 3.99 11.91
N TRP A 93 1.78 5.14 12.17
CA TRP A 93 2.40 6.44 11.99
C TRP A 93 2.20 7.31 13.23
N THR A 94 3.28 7.77 13.84
CA THR A 94 3.28 8.38 15.17
C THR A 94 3.42 9.91 15.18
N GLY A 95 3.44 10.55 14.01
CA GLY A 95 3.30 12.00 13.89
C GLY A 95 4.45 12.70 13.16
N VAL A 96 4.46 14.04 13.27
CA VAL A 96 5.47 14.89 12.64
C VAL A 96 6.87 14.56 13.16
N GLY A 97 7.73 14.07 12.26
CA GLY A 97 9.12 13.71 12.55
C GLY A 97 9.39 12.21 12.55
N ASP A 98 8.34 11.38 12.59
CA ASP A 98 8.47 9.94 12.40
C ASP A 98 8.42 9.58 10.91
N PRO A 99 9.16 8.54 10.47
CA PRO A 99 9.05 8.07 9.10
C PRO A 99 7.61 7.65 8.80
N PRO A 100 7.11 7.90 7.57
CA PRO A 100 5.82 7.38 7.14
C PRO A 100 5.72 5.87 7.37
N GLY A 101 4.49 5.40 7.61
CA GLY A 101 4.26 3.96 7.73
C GLY A 101 4.62 3.26 6.41
N HIS A 102 5.31 2.13 6.52
CA HIS A 102 5.63 1.27 5.38
C HIS A 102 5.26 -0.18 5.70
N TRP A 103 4.67 -0.85 4.71
CA TRP A 103 4.35 -2.27 4.76
C TRP A 103 4.61 -2.87 3.39
N GLU A 104 5.16 -4.08 3.36
CA GLU A 104 5.46 -4.80 2.14
C GLU A 104 5.21 -6.29 2.35
N VAL A 105 4.74 -6.96 1.29
CA VAL A 105 4.69 -8.40 1.18
C VAL A 105 5.33 -8.85 -0.13
N SER A 106 6.20 -9.86 -0.04
CA SER A 106 6.74 -10.57 -1.19
C SER A 106 5.90 -11.80 -1.50
N LEU A 107 5.58 -11.97 -2.78
CA LEU A 107 4.83 -13.09 -3.32
C LEU A 107 5.70 -13.86 -4.31
N PRO A 108 5.68 -15.20 -4.24
CA PRO A 108 6.45 -16.01 -5.17
C PRO A 108 5.89 -15.91 -6.58
N GLY A 109 6.80 -15.74 -7.54
CA GLY A 109 6.53 -15.91 -8.96
C GLY A 109 5.93 -14.70 -9.66
N CYS A 110 6.56 -14.33 -10.77
CA CYS A 110 6.04 -13.49 -11.84
C CYS A 110 6.69 -14.05 -13.11
N GLU A 111 5.93 -14.76 -13.94
CA GLU A 111 6.41 -15.30 -15.22
C GLU A 111 6.03 -14.34 -16.35
N ASP A 112 6.76 -14.39 -17.47
CA ASP A 112 6.48 -13.55 -18.64
C ASP A 112 5.05 -13.75 -19.13
N GLY A 113 4.30 -12.65 -19.23
CA GLY A 113 2.88 -12.63 -19.59
C GLY A 113 1.89 -12.72 -18.43
N ASP A 114 2.35 -12.93 -17.19
CA ASP A 114 1.50 -12.86 -16.00
C ASP A 114 1.05 -11.42 -15.74
N TYR A 115 -0.21 -11.28 -15.30
CA TYR A 115 -0.75 -10.00 -14.90
C TYR A 115 -1.15 -10.01 -13.43
N VAL A 116 -0.58 -9.07 -12.67
CA VAL A 116 -0.76 -8.99 -11.22
C VAL A 116 -1.41 -7.68 -10.83
N LYS A 117 -2.48 -7.77 -10.04
CA LYS A 117 -3.23 -6.65 -9.45
C LYS A 117 -3.28 -6.81 -7.94
N ALA A 118 -3.47 -5.72 -7.21
CA ALA A 118 -3.69 -5.78 -5.77
C ALA A 118 -4.77 -4.79 -5.36
N PHE A 119 -5.46 -5.10 -4.28
CA PHE A 119 -6.48 -4.25 -3.68
C PHE A 119 -6.47 -4.34 -2.17
N ILE A 120 -6.96 -3.27 -1.55
CA ILE A 120 -7.16 -3.15 -0.11
C ILE A 120 -8.67 -3.13 0.14
N ASP A 121 -9.14 -4.11 0.91
CA ASP A 121 -10.51 -4.21 1.35
C ASP A 121 -10.64 -3.86 2.83
N ASP A 122 -11.79 -3.26 3.20
CA ASP A 122 -12.18 -2.96 4.58
C ASP A 122 -11.10 -2.23 5.39
N LEU A 123 -10.44 -1.23 4.79
CA LEU A 123 -9.37 -0.48 5.46
C LEU A 123 -9.91 0.21 6.73
N ARG A 124 -9.35 -0.15 7.89
CA ARG A 124 -9.69 0.45 9.19
C ARG A 124 -8.49 1.14 9.79
N ILE A 125 -8.62 2.44 10.03
CA ILE A 125 -7.56 3.25 10.62
C ILE A 125 -8.06 3.81 11.94
N SER A 126 -7.25 3.64 12.98
CA SER A 126 -7.47 4.23 14.28
C SER A 126 -6.64 5.51 14.41
N TYR A 127 -7.32 6.65 14.53
CA TYR A 127 -6.72 7.98 14.67
C TYR A 127 -6.65 8.37 16.15
N ALA A 128 -5.51 8.92 16.55
CA ALA A 128 -5.40 9.56 17.85
C ALA A 128 -6.28 10.82 17.87
N HIS A 129 -6.89 11.09 19.01
CA HIS A 129 -7.49 12.38 19.31
C HIS A 129 -7.17 12.75 20.75
N ALA A 130 -6.98 14.03 21.01
CA ALA A 130 -6.87 14.53 22.38
C ALA A 130 -8.26 14.87 22.90
N ASP A 131 -8.56 14.45 24.13
CA ASP A 131 -9.71 14.98 24.85
C ASP A 131 -9.39 16.33 25.52
N LEU A 132 -10.41 16.94 26.13
CA LEU A 132 -10.28 18.23 26.84
C LEU A 132 -9.34 18.17 28.06
N PHE A 133 -8.91 16.99 28.48
CA PHE A 133 -8.03 16.76 29.62
C PHE A 133 -6.60 16.35 29.20
N GLY A 134 -6.30 16.36 27.90
CA GLY A 134 -4.99 15.99 27.37
C GLY A 134 -4.76 14.48 27.29
N SER A 135 -5.77 13.66 27.56
CA SER A 135 -5.69 12.21 27.35
C SER A 135 -5.79 11.89 25.87
N VAL A 136 -4.99 10.92 25.43
CA VAL A 136 -5.02 10.47 24.03
C VAL A 136 -6.01 9.33 23.90
N GLY A 137 -7.17 9.63 23.32
CA GLY A 137 -8.14 8.64 22.86
C GLY A 137 -7.80 8.14 21.46
N TRP A 138 -8.39 7.01 21.09
CA TRP A 138 -8.29 6.44 19.74
C TRP A 138 -9.68 6.35 19.14
N LYS A 139 -9.83 6.81 17.89
CA LYS A 139 -11.07 6.74 17.14
C LYS A 139 -10.87 5.89 15.90
N GLU A 140 -11.62 4.79 15.82
CA GLU A 140 -11.60 3.93 14.64
C GLU A 140 -12.48 4.52 13.53
N VAL A 141 -11.94 4.51 12.32
CA VAL A 141 -12.61 4.89 11.08
C VAL A 141 -12.46 3.72 10.11
N ALA A 142 -13.59 3.21 9.64
CA ALA A 142 -13.64 2.22 8.58
C ALA A 142 -13.94 2.91 7.25
N TYR A 143 -13.05 2.70 6.27
CA TYR A 143 -13.22 3.15 4.90
C TYR A 143 -13.83 1.99 4.11
N GLN A 144 -15.02 2.24 3.53
CA GLN A 144 -15.77 1.24 2.75
C GLN A 144 -15.36 1.22 1.27
N GLU A 145 -14.45 2.10 0.87
CA GLU A 145 -13.95 2.15 -0.50
C GLU A 145 -12.88 1.07 -0.74
N HIS A 146 -12.88 0.51 -1.94
CA HIS A 146 -11.84 -0.41 -2.40
C HIS A 146 -10.70 0.40 -2.99
N PHE A 147 -9.49 0.26 -2.43
CA PHE A 147 -8.30 0.85 -3.04
C PHE A 147 -7.69 -0.19 -3.97
N VAL A 148 -7.45 0.18 -5.22
CA VAL A 148 -7.00 -0.75 -6.26
C VAL A 148 -5.74 -0.19 -6.87
N ASN A 149 -4.68 -1.00 -6.92
CA ASN A 149 -3.60 -0.78 -7.86
C ASN A 149 -3.88 -1.61 -9.12
N ASN A 150 -4.05 -0.90 -10.24
CA ASN A 150 -4.41 -1.46 -11.53
C ASN A 150 -3.39 -2.44 -12.11
N GLY A 151 -2.27 -2.71 -11.43
CA GLY A 151 -1.44 -3.84 -11.72
C GLY A 151 -0.33 -3.60 -12.73
N VAL A 152 0.54 -4.59 -12.81
CA VAL A 152 1.70 -4.66 -13.69
C VAL A 152 1.69 -5.99 -14.45
N ARG A 153 2.30 -5.97 -15.63
CA ARG A 153 2.66 -7.19 -16.35
C ARG A 153 4.10 -7.52 -16.05
N CYS A 154 4.34 -8.77 -15.68
CA CYS A 154 5.56 -9.44 -16.06
C CYS A 154 5.35 -9.95 -17.51
#